data_AF-A0A484NGS5-F1
#
_entry.id   AF-A0A484NGS5-F1
#
_cell.length_a   1.000
_cell.length_b   1.000
_cell.length_c   1.000
_cell.angle_alpha   90.00
_cell.angle_beta   90.00
_cell.angle_gamma   90.00
#
_symmetry.space_group_name_H-M   'P 1'
#
loop_
_entity.id
_entity.type
_entity.pdbx_description
1 polymer ?
#
loop_
_entity_poly.entity_id
_entity_poly.type
_entity_poly.pdbx_seq_one_letter_code
_entity_poly.pdbx_strand_id
1 'polypeptide(L)'
;MAESRNSSNSSEDPPPFDPSIPSIPVSYPLKTLEELESRSYFDSFHFLFNKAFVKMPAAVSGMLPRRPRLLVCHDMAGGYGDDKWVQGGTNPSAYGIWHWYLMDVFVYFSHSLVTLPPPCWTNTAHKHGVKVLGTFIMEWEEGKSLANKLLSTKESAYMYADRLTELAVALGFDGWLINLEVELDVGKLPTLVEFVNHLTQTMHSSVPGSLVIWYDSVTTDGELSWQNKLNEKNKPFFDACDGIFLNYSWEESYPMESASVAGERNFDVYMGIDVFGRNTFGGGQWNTNVALDVIKKDNVSAAIFAPGWVYETNQPPDFQTSQNRWWGLVEKSWGISQNYPQTLPFYSNFDRGHGYHIFVDGVKILDAPWNNISLQSLQPFLASGEHTTSNIQAFVDFKGESYSGGGNITFRGTLDDNTPLKTKLFEAKLLFGESPLNITYSVSYYDP
;
A
#
# COMPACT_ATOMS: atom_id res chain seq x y z
N MET A 1 45.42 -35.69 -25.68
CA MET A 1 45.72 -34.27 -25.95
C MET A 1 44.38 -33.56 -26.01
N ALA A 2 43.93 -33.01 -24.88
CA ALA A 2 44.05 -31.59 -24.52
C ALA A 2 43.01 -30.77 -25.33
N GLU A 3 42.12 -29.96 -24.75
CA GLU A 3 42.22 -29.14 -23.55
C GLU A 3 40.84 -28.96 -22.88
N SER A 4 40.81 -29.08 -21.55
CA SER A 4 39.73 -28.59 -20.70
C SER A 4 39.85 -27.07 -20.54
N ARG A 5 38.90 -26.31 -21.07
CA ARG A 5 38.74 -24.90 -20.69
C ARG A 5 37.96 -24.84 -19.37
N ASN A 6 38.70 -24.83 -18.27
CA ASN A 6 38.21 -24.32 -17.00
C ASN A 6 38.07 -22.79 -17.12
N SER A 7 36.86 -22.30 -17.34
CA SER A 7 36.52 -20.91 -17.01
C SER A 7 36.05 -20.89 -15.56
N SER A 8 36.97 -20.63 -14.64
CA SER A 8 36.65 -20.22 -13.28
C SER A 8 36.07 -18.79 -13.33
N ASN A 9 34.77 -18.67 -13.56
CA ASN A 9 34.04 -17.46 -13.18
C ASN A 9 33.88 -17.49 -11.66
N SER A 10 34.84 -16.93 -10.95
CA SER A 10 34.62 -16.49 -9.57
C SER A 10 33.63 -15.33 -9.63
N SER A 11 32.34 -15.64 -9.50
CA SER A 11 31.35 -14.64 -9.11
C SER A 11 31.65 -14.27 -7.66
N GLU A 12 32.55 -13.30 -7.45
CA GLU A 12 32.61 -12.63 -6.16
C GLU A 12 31.24 -12.00 -5.94
N ASP A 13 30.56 -12.42 -4.86
CA ASP A 13 29.32 -11.79 -4.46
C ASP A 13 29.57 -10.29 -4.27
N PRO A 14 28.62 -9.43 -4.68
CA PRO A 14 28.78 -7.99 -4.46
C PRO A 14 29.03 -7.73 -2.96
N PRO A 15 29.81 -6.69 -2.63
CA PRO A 15 30.08 -6.35 -1.24
C PRO A 15 28.76 -6.12 -0.49
N PRO A 16 28.70 -6.45 0.82
CA PRO A 16 27.53 -6.19 1.64
C PRO A 16 27.08 -4.73 1.53
N PHE A 17 25.77 -4.52 1.51
CA PHE A 17 25.19 -3.18 1.50
C PHE A 17 25.62 -2.40 2.75
N ASP A 18 26.23 -1.23 2.56
CA ASP A 18 26.61 -0.30 3.62
C ASP A 18 25.84 1.02 3.43
N PRO A 19 24.86 1.33 4.31
CA PRO A 19 24.03 2.52 4.16
C PRO A 19 24.78 3.84 4.40
N SER A 20 26.01 3.80 4.92
CA SER A 20 26.82 5.00 5.15
C SER A 20 27.59 5.46 3.91
N ILE A 21 27.72 4.58 2.91
CA ILE A 21 28.53 4.85 1.71
C ILE A 21 27.68 5.50 0.62
N PRO A 22 28.13 6.63 0.03
CA PRO A 22 27.48 7.22 -1.13
C PRO A 22 27.30 6.24 -2.28
N SER A 23 26.07 6.09 -2.75
CA SER A 23 25.69 5.18 -3.83
C SER A 23 24.41 5.65 -4.52
N ILE A 24 23.81 4.83 -5.40
CA ILE A 24 22.48 5.14 -5.93
C ILE A 24 21.48 5.08 -4.76
N PRO A 25 20.69 6.14 -4.50
CA PRO A 25 19.76 6.15 -3.38
C PRO A 25 18.74 5.02 -3.47
N VAL A 26 18.56 4.28 -2.37
CA VAL A 26 17.60 3.19 -2.25
C VAL A 26 16.81 3.28 -0.95
N SER A 27 15.58 2.77 -0.98
CA SER A 27 14.83 2.40 0.22
C SER A 27 15.30 1.03 0.69
N TYR A 28 15.38 0.86 2.01
CA TYR A 28 15.74 -0.41 2.63
C TYR A 28 15.15 -0.49 4.04
N PRO A 29 14.90 -1.71 4.55
CA PRO A 29 14.38 -1.92 5.90
C PRO A 29 15.48 -1.91 6.95
N LEU A 30 15.10 -1.87 8.24
CA LEU A 30 16.00 -2.24 9.34
C LEU A 30 15.75 -3.71 9.71
N LYS A 31 16.84 -4.43 9.95
CA LYS A 31 16.81 -5.87 10.22
C LYS A 31 17.01 -6.18 11.69
N THR A 32 17.65 -5.30 12.45
CA THR A 32 17.98 -5.55 13.86
C THR A 32 17.44 -4.48 14.80
N LEU A 33 17.30 -4.84 16.08
CA LEU A 33 16.93 -3.88 17.11
C LEU A 33 18.07 -2.88 17.40
N GLU A 34 19.32 -3.27 17.18
CA GLU A 34 20.49 -2.39 17.34
C GLU A 34 20.45 -1.22 16.32
N GLU A 35 20.08 -1.49 15.07
CA GLU A 35 19.88 -0.44 14.06
C GLU A 35 18.79 0.54 14.47
N LEU A 36 17.67 0.03 15.00
CA LEU A 36 16.56 0.85 15.48
C LEU A 36 16.93 1.65 16.73
N GLU A 37 17.56 1.01 17.71
CA GLU A 37 17.97 1.62 18.99
C GLU A 37 18.99 2.74 18.78
N SER A 38 20.01 2.48 17.95
CA SER A 38 21.12 3.40 17.68
C SER A 38 20.73 4.61 16.83
N ARG A 39 19.54 4.60 16.20
CA ARG A 39 19.11 5.60 15.22
C ARG A 39 20.04 5.68 13.99
N SER A 40 20.76 4.61 13.65
CA SER A 40 21.74 4.61 12.56
C SER A 40 21.13 4.96 11.19
N TYR A 41 19.83 4.70 10.99
CA TYR A 41 19.13 5.08 9.76
C TYR A 41 19.20 6.57 9.47
N PHE A 42 19.20 7.43 10.49
CA PHE A 42 19.26 8.89 10.31
C PHE A 42 20.64 9.39 9.83
N ASP A 43 21.68 8.61 10.07
CA ASP A 43 23.06 8.88 9.63
C ASP A 43 23.36 8.27 8.24
N SER A 44 22.41 7.51 7.68
CA SER A 44 22.52 6.90 6.36
C SER A 44 22.64 7.94 5.25
N PHE A 45 23.49 7.66 4.26
CA PHE A 45 23.55 8.43 3.01
C PHE A 45 22.18 8.49 2.31
N HIS A 46 21.39 7.42 2.43
CA HIS A 46 20.12 7.27 1.74
C HIS A 46 18.96 8.00 2.44
N PHE A 47 19.11 8.40 3.70
CA PHE A 47 18.02 8.93 4.53
C PHE A 47 17.28 10.10 3.88
N LEU A 48 18.02 11.10 3.38
CA LEU A 48 17.42 12.31 2.82
C LEU A 48 16.58 12.03 1.56
N PHE A 49 16.94 10.99 0.80
CA PHE A 49 16.22 10.59 -0.41
C PHE A 49 14.97 9.76 -0.10
N ASN A 50 14.89 9.17 1.09
CA ASN A 50 13.77 8.34 1.54
C ASN A 50 12.62 9.14 2.15
N LYS A 51 12.77 10.46 2.32
CA LYS A 51 11.71 11.31 2.86
C LYS A 51 10.62 11.54 1.82
N ALA A 52 9.38 11.20 2.17
CA ALA A 52 8.23 11.58 1.38
C ALA A 52 8.08 13.11 1.34
N PHE A 53 7.73 13.66 0.17
CA PHE A 53 7.58 15.10 -0.04
C PHE A 53 6.12 15.52 -0.28
N VAL A 54 5.24 14.57 -0.63
CA VAL A 54 3.80 14.83 -0.72
C VAL A 54 3.19 14.62 0.66
N LYS A 55 2.57 15.66 1.21
CA LYS A 55 1.85 15.59 2.48
C LYS A 55 0.43 15.08 2.27
N MET A 56 -0.12 14.42 3.28
CA MET A 56 -1.54 14.09 3.32
C MET A 56 -2.39 15.36 3.13
N PRO A 57 -3.39 15.38 2.23
CA PRO A 57 -4.24 16.55 2.05
C PRO A 57 -5.01 16.85 3.34
N ALA A 58 -5.02 18.11 3.77
CA ALA A 58 -5.62 18.51 5.05
C ALA A 58 -7.11 18.11 5.18
N ALA A 59 -7.84 18.07 4.05
CA ALA A 59 -9.25 17.65 4.00
C ALA A 59 -9.47 16.18 4.44
N VAL A 60 -8.45 15.32 4.34
CA VAL A 60 -8.52 13.89 4.65
C VAL A 60 -7.46 13.44 5.69
N SER A 61 -6.63 14.36 6.17
CA SER A 61 -5.60 14.11 7.19
C SER A 61 -6.14 13.78 8.58
N GLY A 62 -7.46 13.87 8.78
CA GLY A 62 -8.12 13.61 10.06
C GLY A 62 -8.35 12.12 10.34
N MET A 63 -9.36 11.86 11.18
CA MET A 63 -9.81 10.50 11.46
C MET A 63 -10.33 9.81 10.19
N LEU A 64 -10.13 8.50 10.10
CA LEU A 64 -10.74 7.69 9.05
C LEU A 64 -12.28 7.79 9.12
N PRO A 65 -12.98 7.62 7.98
CA PRO A 65 -14.42 7.77 7.95
C PRO A 65 -15.12 6.67 8.77
N ARG A 66 -16.27 7.02 9.37
CA ARG A 66 -17.11 6.12 10.17
C ARG A 66 -18.01 5.26 9.26
N ARG A 67 -17.37 4.44 8.42
CA ARG A 67 -17.97 3.44 7.52
C ARG A 67 -17.01 2.25 7.40
N PRO A 68 -17.44 1.10 6.83
CA PRO A 68 -16.50 0.05 6.43
C PRO A 68 -15.36 0.62 5.59
N ARG A 69 -14.14 0.15 5.87
CA ARG A 69 -12.89 0.66 5.28
C ARG A 69 -12.15 -0.46 4.57
N LEU A 70 -11.40 -0.11 3.53
CA LEU A 70 -10.52 -1.06 2.86
C LEU A 70 -9.06 -0.74 3.21
N LEU A 71 -8.44 -1.67 3.93
CA LEU A 71 -7.00 -1.72 4.13
C LEU A 71 -6.40 -2.64 3.08
N VAL A 72 -5.30 -2.22 2.47
CA VAL A 72 -4.56 -3.03 1.51
C VAL A 72 -3.13 -3.20 1.98
N CYS A 73 -2.79 -4.43 2.35
CA CYS A 73 -1.45 -4.84 2.74
C CYS A 73 -0.75 -5.43 1.52
N HIS A 74 0.22 -4.68 1.00
CA HIS A 74 0.80 -4.85 -0.32
C HIS A 74 1.43 -6.23 -0.57
N ASP A 75 2.28 -6.69 0.35
CA ASP A 75 3.10 -7.91 0.27
C ASP A 75 3.42 -8.37 -1.16
N MET A 76 4.14 -7.54 -1.93
CA MET A 76 4.53 -7.85 -3.30
C MET A 76 5.96 -8.38 -3.32
N ALA A 77 6.13 -9.66 -3.67
CA ALA A 77 7.41 -10.32 -3.91
C ALA A 77 8.51 -10.03 -2.86
N GLY A 78 8.14 -9.96 -1.57
CA GLY A 78 9.06 -9.72 -0.46
C GLY A 78 9.45 -8.24 -0.23
N GLY A 79 8.87 -7.31 -0.99
CA GLY A 79 9.14 -5.88 -0.88
C GLY A 79 10.48 -5.44 -1.50
N TYR A 80 10.66 -4.13 -1.62
CA TYR A 80 11.87 -3.46 -2.12
C TYR A 80 12.37 -4.00 -3.47
N GLY A 81 11.45 -4.15 -4.43
CA GLY A 81 11.72 -4.51 -5.82
C GLY A 81 12.13 -3.27 -6.63
N ASP A 82 11.38 -2.94 -7.69
CA ASP A 82 11.60 -1.72 -8.47
C ASP A 82 11.33 -0.43 -7.68
N ASP A 83 10.52 -0.53 -6.63
CA ASP A 83 10.10 0.57 -5.76
C ASP A 83 11.17 0.98 -4.74
N LYS A 84 12.24 0.19 -4.56
CA LYS A 84 13.39 0.61 -3.75
C LYS A 84 14.16 1.75 -4.39
N TRP A 85 14.14 1.88 -5.71
CA TRP A 85 14.87 2.92 -6.42
C TRP A 85 14.09 4.24 -6.32
N VAL A 86 14.38 5.01 -5.27
CA VAL A 86 13.57 6.19 -4.88
C VAL A 86 13.54 7.31 -5.91
N GLN A 87 14.49 7.32 -6.85
CA GLN A 87 14.56 8.26 -7.97
C GLN A 87 14.06 7.68 -9.29
N GLY A 88 13.53 6.46 -9.26
CA GLY A 88 13.05 5.71 -10.41
C GLY A 88 14.06 4.71 -10.97
N GLY A 89 13.56 3.83 -11.82
CA GLY A 89 14.32 2.80 -12.52
C GLY A 89 13.96 2.76 -14.01
N THR A 90 14.39 1.70 -14.67
CA THR A 90 14.23 1.50 -16.13
C THR A 90 13.23 0.39 -16.47
N ASN A 91 12.44 -0.10 -15.50
CA ASN A 91 11.48 -1.18 -15.74
C ASN A 91 10.10 -0.61 -16.09
N PRO A 92 9.68 -0.58 -17.38
CA PRO A 92 8.39 -0.02 -17.77
C PRO A 92 7.20 -0.87 -17.31
N SER A 93 7.46 -2.09 -16.82
CA SER A 93 6.47 -3.03 -16.31
C SER A 93 6.49 -3.12 -14.79
N ALA A 94 7.21 -2.23 -14.09
CA ALA A 94 7.27 -2.22 -12.63
C ALA A 94 5.86 -2.26 -12.01
N TYR A 95 5.70 -3.03 -10.94
CA TYR A 95 4.42 -3.14 -10.25
C TYR A 95 3.93 -1.76 -9.79
N GLY A 96 2.63 -1.52 -9.97
CA GLY A 96 2.00 -0.28 -9.57
C GLY A 96 0.53 -0.47 -9.25
N ILE A 97 -0.02 0.45 -8.48
CA ILE A 97 -1.43 0.53 -8.11
C ILE A 97 -1.96 1.88 -8.60
N TRP A 98 -3.15 1.88 -9.21
CA TRP A 98 -3.85 3.10 -9.65
C TRP A 98 -5.32 3.13 -9.21
N HIS A 99 -5.78 2.12 -8.44
CA HIS A 99 -7.13 2.03 -7.89
C HIS A 99 -7.23 2.58 -6.46
N TRP A 100 -6.43 3.61 -6.15
CA TRP A 100 -6.36 4.23 -4.82
C TRP A 100 -7.70 4.70 -4.29
N TYR A 101 -8.65 5.00 -5.19
CA TYR A 101 -10.00 5.39 -4.82
C TYR A 101 -10.77 4.30 -4.07
N LEU A 102 -10.35 3.04 -4.09
CA LEU A 102 -11.00 1.97 -3.35
C LEU A 102 -10.44 1.80 -1.94
N MET A 103 -9.32 2.46 -1.63
CA MET A 103 -8.54 2.23 -0.41
C MET A 103 -8.74 3.35 0.60
N ASP A 104 -8.66 3.00 1.89
CA ASP A 104 -8.55 3.94 3.00
C ASP A 104 -7.14 3.92 3.61
N VAL A 105 -6.53 2.74 3.66
CA VAL A 105 -5.20 2.50 4.25
C VAL A 105 -4.40 1.58 3.34
N PHE A 106 -3.13 1.91 3.11
CA PHE A 106 -2.14 1.10 2.43
C PHE A 106 -1.03 0.73 3.42
N VAL A 107 -0.70 -0.55 3.51
CA VAL A 107 0.41 -1.04 4.35
C VAL A 107 1.51 -1.54 3.43
N TYR A 108 2.70 -0.94 3.55
CA TYR A 108 3.88 -1.44 2.88
C TYR A 108 4.50 -2.57 3.70
N PHE A 109 4.42 -3.79 3.17
CA PHE A 109 4.78 -5.00 3.90
C PHE A 109 6.02 -5.67 3.30
N SER A 110 6.89 -6.16 4.19
CA SER A 110 8.00 -7.06 3.91
C SER A 110 8.31 -7.88 5.16
N HIS A 111 9.09 -8.95 5.00
CA HIS A 111 9.54 -9.84 6.09
C HIS A 111 10.82 -9.33 6.77
N SER A 112 10.89 -8.01 7.03
CA SER A 112 12.01 -7.38 7.74
C SER A 112 11.51 -6.69 8.99
N LEU A 113 12.27 -6.79 10.08
CA LEU A 113 11.91 -6.30 11.42
C LEU A 113 11.23 -4.93 11.40
N VAL A 114 11.86 -3.94 10.75
CA VAL A 114 11.27 -2.62 10.50
C VAL A 114 11.18 -2.41 8.99
N THR A 115 9.97 -2.52 8.46
CA THR A 115 9.68 -2.23 7.06
C THR A 115 9.27 -0.77 6.91
N LEU A 116 10.10 0.00 6.22
CA LEU A 116 9.90 1.42 5.93
C LEU A 116 9.29 1.59 4.53
N PRO A 117 8.12 2.24 4.38
CA PRO A 117 7.54 2.49 3.07
C PRO A 117 8.49 3.32 2.19
N PRO A 118 8.85 2.86 0.98
CA PRO A 118 9.52 3.70 0.01
C PRO A 118 8.74 4.99 -0.23
N PRO A 119 9.42 6.15 -0.39
CA PRO A 119 8.75 7.44 -0.54
C PRO A 119 7.80 7.46 -1.75
N CYS A 120 8.05 6.64 -2.78
CA CYS A 120 7.18 6.57 -3.94
C CYS A 120 5.76 6.08 -3.62
N TRP A 121 5.60 5.16 -2.67
CA TRP A 121 4.29 4.71 -2.23
C TRP A 121 3.61 5.77 -1.36
N THR A 122 4.31 6.33 -0.38
CA THR A 122 3.81 7.41 0.47
C THR A 122 3.37 8.62 -0.35
N ASN A 123 4.21 9.07 -1.29
CA ASN A 123 3.93 10.22 -2.13
C ASN A 123 2.65 10.03 -2.96
N THR A 124 2.47 8.83 -3.51
CA THR A 124 1.36 8.52 -4.41
C THR A 124 0.08 8.24 -3.65
N ALA A 125 0.13 7.52 -2.54
CA ALA A 125 -1.02 7.31 -1.67
C ALA A 125 -1.52 8.63 -1.08
N HIS A 126 -0.63 9.48 -0.56
CA HIS A 126 -1.00 10.81 -0.04
C HIS A 126 -1.64 11.69 -1.10
N LYS A 127 -1.12 11.68 -2.34
CA LYS A 127 -1.75 12.40 -3.46
C LYS A 127 -3.21 11.99 -3.66
N HIS A 128 -3.55 10.72 -3.41
CA HIS A 128 -4.89 10.17 -3.50
C HIS A 128 -5.68 10.18 -2.17
N GLY A 129 -5.09 10.71 -1.08
CA GLY A 129 -5.73 10.76 0.24
C GLY A 129 -5.79 9.44 0.99
N VAL A 130 -4.87 8.52 0.71
CA VAL A 130 -4.76 7.19 1.34
C VAL A 130 -3.62 7.20 2.34
N LYS A 131 -3.87 6.74 3.58
CA LYS A 131 -2.86 6.62 4.64
C LYS A 131 -1.88 5.51 4.34
N VAL A 132 -0.60 5.70 4.68
CA VAL A 132 0.46 4.71 4.48
C VAL A 132 1.07 4.28 5.79
N LEU A 133 1.06 2.96 6.05
CA LEU A 133 1.70 2.37 7.22
C LEU A 133 2.94 1.57 6.80
N GLY A 134 3.98 1.64 7.62
CA GLY A 134 5.05 0.64 7.62
C GLY A 134 4.62 -0.63 8.37
N THR A 135 5.50 -1.62 8.39
CA THR A 135 5.28 -2.87 9.16
C THR A 135 6.41 -3.04 10.18
N PHE A 136 6.05 -3.32 11.43
CA PHE A 136 6.96 -3.81 12.45
C PHE A 136 6.64 -5.27 12.73
N ILE A 137 7.52 -6.18 12.33
CA ILE A 137 7.27 -7.62 12.38
C ILE A 137 8.34 -8.35 13.18
N MET A 138 7.93 -9.34 13.95
CA MET A 138 8.84 -10.32 14.55
C MET A 138 8.23 -11.69 14.31
N GLU A 139 9.02 -12.58 13.73
CA GLU A 139 8.59 -13.90 13.29
C GLU A 139 9.70 -14.92 13.57
N TRP A 140 9.31 -16.17 13.76
CA TRP A 140 10.22 -17.31 13.98
C TRP A 140 11.06 -17.18 15.27
N GLU A 141 12.07 -18.04 15.41
CA GLU A 141 12.95 -18.09 16.60
C GLU A 141 13.78 -16.81 16.79
N GLU A 142 14.18 -16.16 15.70
CA GLU A 142 14.86 -14.87 15.76
C GLU A 142 13.93 -13.80 16.34
N GLY A 143 12.70 -13.71 15.83
CA GLY A 143 11.68 -12.81 16.35
C GLY A 143 11.43 -13.01 17.84
N LYS A 144 11.41 -14.25 18.34
CA LYS A 144 11.23 -14.56 19.77
C LYS A 144 12.35 -13.94 20.61
N SER A 145 13.59 -14.01 20.14
CA SER A 145 14.74 -13.39 20.80
C SER A 145 14.65 -11.86 20.80
N LEU A 146 14.24 -11.26 19.69
CA LEU A 146 14.04 -9.82 19.56
C LEU A 146 12.91 -9.32 20.46
N ALA A 147 11.77 -10.01 20.47
CA ALA A 147 10.63 -9.70 21.32
C ALA A 147 11.03 -9.78 22.80
N ASN A 148 11.86 -10.77 23.15
CA ASN A 148 12.36 -10.91 24.51
C ASN A 148 13.22 -9.74 24.97
N LYS A 149 14.06 -9.18 24.07
CA LYS A 149 14.88 -7.98 24.31
C LYS A 149 13.99 -6.74 24.41
N LEU A 150 13.12 -6.52 23.42
CA LEU A 150 12.23 -5.35 23.35
C LEU A 150 11.34 -5.26 24.59
N LEU A 151 10.73 -6.37 25.01
CA LEU A 151 9.79 -6.46 26.12
C LEU A 151 10.46 -6.75 27.47
N SER A 152 11.77 -6.58 27.58
CA SER A 152 12.53 -6.86 28.82
C SER A 152 12.13 -5.95 29.98
N THR A 153 11.89 -4.66 29.70
CA THR A 153 11.35 -3.68 30.64
C THR A 153 10.39 -2.73 29.94
N LYS A 154 9.61 -1.97 30.73
CA LYS A 154 8.73 -0.92 30.21
C LYS A 154 9.51 0.18 29.48
N GLU A 155 10.67 0.55 30.00
CA GLU A 155 11.56 1.57 29.42
C GLU A 155 12.12 1.12 28.06
N SER A 156 12.50 -0.17 27.95
CA SER A 156 12.92 -0.75 26.67
C SER A 156 11.79 -0.70 25.64
N ALA A 157 10.60 -1.16 26.00
CA ALA A 157 9.42 -1.10 25.14
C ALA A 157 9.13 0.34 24.66
N TYR A 158 9.09 1.30 25.59
CA TYR A 158 8.84 2.70 25.26
C TYR A 158 9.90 3.28 24.32
N MET A 159 11.18 2.97 24.56
CA MET A 159 12.27 3.42 23.69
C MET A 159 12.07 2.95 22.24
N TYR A 160 11.77 1.66 22.02
CA TYR A 160 11.54 1.16 20.66
C TYR A 160 10.29 1.77 20.01
N ALA A 161 9.22 1.99 20.78
CA ALA A 161 8.03 2.70 20.28
C ALA A 161 8.32 4.15 19.89
N ASP A 162 9.14 4.87 20.67
CA ASP A 162 9.59 6.22 20.34
C ASP A 162 10.43 6.22 19.05
N ARG A 163 11.32 5.24 18.86
CA ARG A 163 12.14 5.09 17.63
C ARG A 163 11.28 4.85 16.38
N LEU A 164 10.25 4.00 16.49
CA LEU A 164 9.29 3.78 15.41
C LEU A 164 8.51 5.07 15.07
N THR A 165 8.12 5.84 16.08
CA THR A 165 7.48 7.15 15.89
C THR A 165 8.41 8.14 15.19
N GLU A 166 9.67 8.22 15.61
CA GLU A 166 10.69 9.09 14.99
C GLU A 166 10.88 8.79 13.50
N LEU A 167 10.91 7.51 13.13
CA LEU A 167 11.01 7.09 11.73
C LEU A 167 9.78 7.50 10.91
N ALA A 168 8.57 7.28 11.43
CA ALA A 168 7.33 7.68 10.76
C ALA A 168 7.27 9.19 10.52
N VAL A 169 7.61 10.00 11.54
CA VAL A 169 7.67 11.47 11.45
C VAL A 169 8.70 11.92 10.41
N ALA A 170 9.90 11.35 10.46
CA ALA A 170 11.01 11.79 9.63
C ALA A 170 10.84 11.43 8.16
N LEU A 171 10.28 10.25 7.88
CA LEU A 171 10.04 9.75 6.52
C LEU A 171 8.68 10.18 5.97
N GLY A 172 7.77 10.61 6.84
CA GLY A 172 6.50 11.23 6.47
C GLY A 172 5.40 10.24 6.13
N PHE A 173 5.36 9.06 6.75
CA PHE A 173 4.25 8.11 6.64
C PHE A 173 3.40 8.07 7.94
N ASP A 174 2.25 7.42 7.90
CA ASP A 174 1.14 7.65 8.83
C ASP A 174 1.03 6.62 9.97
N GLY A 175 2.02 5.73 10.15
CA GLY A 175 2.06 4.79 11.28
C GLY A 175 2.40 3.36 10.89
N TRP A 176 1.85 2.39 11.63
CA TRP A 176 2.41 1.05 11.71
C TRP A 176 1.38 -0.07 11.76
N LEU A 177 1.59 -1.13 10.98
CA LEU A 177 1.08 -2.47 11.27
C LEU A 177 2.06 -3.17 12.22
N ILE A 178 1.58 -3.66 13.35
CA ILE A 178 2.35 -4.43 14.33
C ILE A 178 2.01 -5.90 14.17
N ASN A 179 2.96 -6.70 13.69
CA ASN A 179 2.78 -8.13 13.48
C ASN A 179 3.75 -8.96 14.36
N LEU A 180 3.26 -9.51 15.45
CA LEU A 180 4.08 -10.22 16.42
C LEU A 180 3.81 -11.73 16.37
N GLU A 181 4.35 -12.40 15.36
CA GLU A 181 4.17 -13.82 15.10
C GLU A 181 5.13 -14.71 15.91
N VAL A 182 5.12 -14.53 17.23
CA VAL A 182 5.96 -15.28 18.17
C VAL A 182 5.22 -15.61 19.44
N GLU A 183 5.60 -16.73 20.06
CA GLU A 183 5.18 -17.06 21.41
C GLU A 183 5.94 -16.21 22.45
N LEU A 184 5.23 -15.81 23.50
CA LEU A 184 5.76 -14.98 24.59
C LEU A 184 5.49 -15.62 25.95
N ASP A 185 6.37 -15.33 26.90
CA ASP A 185 6.07 -15.56 28.30
C ASP A 185 4.91 -14.64 28.75
N VAL A 186 3.93 -15.20 29.45
CA VAL A 186 2.73 -14.47 29.92
C VAL A 186 3.10 -13.22 30.73
N GLY A 187 4.21 -13.24 31.47
CA GLY A 187 4.72 -12.10 32.22
C GLY A 187 5.14 -10.91 31.34
N LYS A 188 5.32 -11.09 30.03
CA LYS A 188 5.66 -10.01 29.07
C LYS A 188 4.44 -9.33 28.46
N LEU A 189 3.25 -9.92 28.56
CA LEU A 189 2.04 -9.39 27.95
C LEU A 189 1.65 -7.98 28.47
N PRO A 190 1.79 -7.66 29.77
CA PRO A 190 1.55 -6.28 30.23
C PRO A 190 2.49 -5.27 29.55
N THR A 191 3.76 -5.62 29.38
CA THR A 191 4.75 -4.77 28.68
C THR A 191 4.42 -4.63 27.19
N LEU A 192 3.89 -5.69 26.56
CA LEU A 192 3.46 -5.64 25.16
C LEU A 192 2.27 -4.72 24.96
N VAL A 193 1.25 -4.80 25.83
CA VAL A 193 0.10 -3.87 25.78
C VAL A 193 0.58 -2.43 26.00
N GLU A 194 1.51 -2.21 26.91
CA GLU A 194 2.15 -0.90 27.14
C GLU A 194 2.94 -0.41 25.92
N PHE A 195 3.69 -1.29 25.24
CA PHE A 195 4.38 -0.97 23.99
C PHE A 195 3.40 -0.47 22.91
N VAL A 196 2.34 -1.24 22.65
CA VAL A 196 1.34 -0.93 21.63
C VAL A 196 0.63 0.40 21.97
N ASN A 197 0.17 0.56 23.21
CA ASN A 197 -0.50 1.79 23.65
C ASN A 197 0.44 3.01 23.59
N HIS A 198 1.70 2.89 24.03
CA HIS A 198 2.65 4.01 23.98
C HIS A 198 3.00 4.39 22.54
N LEU A 199 3.18 3.42 21.65
CA LEU A 199 3.35 3.68 20.21
C LEU A 199 2.14 4.42 19.63
N THR A 200 0.92 3.97 19.93
CA THR A 200 -0.30 4.65 19.48
C THR A 200 -0.37 6.10 19.99
N GLN A 201 -0.06 6.35 21.26
CA GLN A 201 -0.10 7.69 21.84
C GLN A 201 0.97 8.63 21.25
N THR A 202 2.19 8.15 21.08
CA THR A 202 3.31 8.93 20.54
C THR A 202 3.14 9.21 19.05
N MET A 203 2.64 8.24 18.29
CA MET A 203 2.23 8.41 16.89
C MET A 203 1.17 9.52 16.77
N HIS A 204 0.06 9.45 17.51
CA HIS A 204 -0.99 10.47 17.44
C HIS A 204 -0.51 11.87 17.83
N SER A 205 0.39 11.94 18.81
CA SER A 205 0.95 13.21 19.27
C SER A 205 1.85 13.84 18.21
N SER A 206 2.60 13.03 17.46
CA SER A 206 3.60 13.50 16.50
C SER A 206 3.06 13.63 15.08
N VAL A 207 2.10 12.78 14.71
CA VAL A 207 1.46 12.69 13.39
C VAL A 207 -0.06 12.63 13.63
N PRO A 208 -0.75 13.78 13.70
CA PRO A 208 -2.19 13.79 13.92
C PRO A 208 -2.94 12.99 12.86
N GLY A 209 -3.78 12.06 13.30
CA GLY A 209 -4.49 11.14 12.41
C GLY A 209 -3.67 9.92 11.99
N SER A 210 -2.50 9.65 12.58
CA SER A 210 -1.78 8.39 12.39
C SER A 210 -2.62 7.16 12.74
N LEU A 211 -2.15 5.97 12.38
CA LEU A 211 -2.75 4.70 12.76
C LEU A 211 -1.70 3.70 13.24
N VAL A 212 -2.03 2.99 14.31
CA VAL A 212 -1.34 1.77 14.74
C VAL A 212 -2.35 0.63 14.71
N ILE A 213 -2.07 -0.39 13.90
CA ILE A 213 -2.96 -1.53 13.69
C ILE A 213 -2.26 -2.79 14.19
N TRP A 214 -2.94 -3.56 15.04
CA TRP A 214 -2.45 -4.84 15.54
C TRP A 214 -2.81 -5.98 14.58
N TYR A 215 -1.90 -6.90 14.29
CA TYR A 215 -2.22 -8.14 13.60
C TYR A 215 -2.58 -9.25 14.60
N ASP A 216 -3.68 -9.95 14.35
CA ASP A 216 -4.16 -11.09 15.14
C ASP A 216 -3.12 -12.21 15.18
N SER A 217 -2.30 -12.26 16.22
CA SER A 217 -1.11 -13.11 16.30
C SER A 217 -0.96 -13.74 17.69
N VAL A 218 -0.13 -13.17 18.55
CA VAL A 218 0.01 -13.60 19.94
C VAL A 218 -1.26 -13.28 20.74
N THR A 219 -1.67 -14.20 21.61
CA THR A 219 -2.86 -14.09 22.45
C THR A 219 -2.54 -13.58 23.85
N THR A 220 -3.59 -13.32 24.66
CA THR A 220 -3.46 -13.04 26.10
C THR A 220 -2.88 -14.19 26.93
N ASP A 221 -2.70 -15.36 26.33
CA ASP A 221 -2.06 -16.51 26.99
C ASP A 221 -0.57 -16.62 26.59
N GLY A 222 -0.06 -15.71 25.74
CA GLY A 222 1.31 -15.73 25.23
C GLY A 222 1.52 -16.70 24.06
N GLU A 223 0.49 -17.43 23.65
CA GLU A 223 0.57 -18.36 22.51
C GLU A 223 0.41 -17.62 21.19
N LEU A 224 1.22 -17.98 20.18
CA LEU A 224 1.00 -17.59 18.79
C LEU A 224 -0.19 -18.39 18.24
N SER A 225 -1.37 -17.77 18.21
CA SER A 225 -2.61 -18.45 17.85
C SER A 225 -3.59 -17.45 17.23
N TRP A 226 -3.60 -17.40 15.90
CA TRP A 226 -4.51 -16.56 15.12
C TRP A 226 -5.97 -16.93 15.42
N GLN A 227 -6.72 -16.01 16.02
CA GLN A 227 -8.11 -16.25 16.42
C GLN A 227 -9.08 -16.15 15.25
N ASN A 228 -8.67 -15.50 14.15
CA ASN A 228 -9.46 -15.19 12.95
C ASN A 228 -10.70 -14.32 13.24
N LYS A 229 -10.88 -13.85 14.47
CA LYS A 229 -11.96 -12.99 14.93
C LYS A 229 -11.50 -12.16 16.12
N LEU A 230 -12.16 -11.03 16.36
CA LEU A 230 -11.96 -10.27 17.58
C LEU A 230 -12.68 -10.98 18.73
N ASN A 231 -11.95 -11.33 19.79
CA ASN A 231 -12.47 -11.97 20.99
C ASN A 231 -11.58 -11.63 22.21
N GLU A 232 -11.91 -12.17 23.39
CA GLU A 232 -11.17 -11.88 24.63
C GLU A 232 -9.66 -12.17 24.58
N LYS A 233 -9.20 -13.05 23.67
CA LYS A 233 -7.79 -13.45 23.54
C LYS A 233 -6.94 -12.44 22.78
N ASN A 234 -7.54 -11.52 22.02
CA ASN A 234 -6.81 -10.46 21.30
C ASN A 234 -7.38 -9.05 21.58
N LYS A 235 -8.51 -8.95 22.28
CA LYS A 235 -9.16 -7.68 22.64
C LYS A 235 -8.25 -6.68 23.37
N PRO A 236 -7.38 -7.08 24.32
CA PRO A 236 -6.50 -6.11 24.99
C PRO A 236 -5.56 -5.37 24.04
N PHE A 237 -5.11 -6.02 22.95
CA PHE A 237 -4.26 -5.37 21.95
C PHE A 237 -5.07 -4.43 21.05
N PHE A 238 -6.29 -4.84 20.66
CA PHE A 238 -7.22 -3.99 19.92
C PHE A 238 -7.60 -2.73 20.71
N ASP A 239 -7.83 -2.85 22.02
CA ASP A 239 -8.16 -1.72 22.89
C ASP A 239 -6.96 -0.77 23.10
N ALA A 240 -5.74 -1.25 22.91
CA ALA A 240 -4.51 -0.47 23.04
C ALA A 240 -4.15 0.35 21.78
N CYS A 241 -4.80 0.11 20.64
CA CYS A 241 -4.46 0.76 19.37
C CYS A 241 -5.67 1.10 18.50
N ASP A 242 -5.45 1.51 17.24
CA ASP A 242 -6.47 2.08 16.36
C ASP A 242 -7.30 1.04 15.63
N GLY A 243 -6.85 -0.22 15.58
CA GLY A 243 -7.62 -1.31 15.00
C GLY A 243 -6.89 -2.64 15.00
N ILE A 244 -7.58 -3.67 14.53
CA ILE A 244 -7.04 -5.02 14.42
C ILE A 244 -7.21 -5.55 13.00
N PHE A 245 -6.14 -6.08 12.44
CA PHE A 245 -6.13 -6.89 11.23
C PHE A 245 -6.21 -8.36 11.66
N LEU A 246 -7.38 -8.96 11.45
CA LEU A 246 -7.64 -10.36 11.75
C LEU A 246 -7.12 -11.29 10.65
N ASN A 247 -6.62 -12.46 11.04
CA ASN A 247 -6.09 -13.47 10.12
C ASN A 247 -7.15 -13.99 9.14
N TYR A 248 -6.71 -14.62 8.04
CA TYR A 248 -7.51 -14.94 6.86
C TYR A 248 -8.48 -16.13 7.01
N SER A 249 -8.21 -17.03 7.98
CA SER A 249 -8.91 -18.32 8.12
C SER A 249 -10.22 -18.24 8.90
N TRP A 250 -11.00 -17.19 8.69
CA TRP A 250 -12.26 -16.96 9.40
C TRP A 250 -13.46 -17.67 8.76
N GLU A 251 -14.53 -17.83 9.53
CA GLU A 251 -15.80 -18.44 9.10
C GLU A 251 -16.88 -17.37 8.90
N GLU A 252 -17.96 -17.71 8.19
CA GLU A 252 -19.01 -16.75 7.80
C GLU A 252 -19.60 -15.94 8.98
N SER A 253 -19.67 -16.51 10.19
CA SER A 253 -20.19 -15.80 11.38
C SER A 253 -19.19 -14.87 12.06
N TYR A 254 -17.89 -15.01 11.79
CA TYR A 254 -16.83 -14.34 12.54
C TYR A 254 -16.81 -12.82 12.35
N PRO A 255 -17.10 -12.24 11.17
CA PRO A 255 -17.24 -10.79 11.02
C PRO A 255 -18.32 -10.19 11.93
N MET A 256 -19.53 -10.77 11.93
CA MET A 256 -20.63 -10.35 12.82
C MET A 256 -20.28 -10.52 14.32
N GLU A 257 -19.65 -11.64 14.70
CA GLU A 257 -19.19 -11.86 16.07
C GLU A 257 -18.15 -10.81 16.48
N SER A 258 -17.20 -10.50 15.60
CA SER A 258 -16.17 -9.48 15.85
C SER A 258 -16.77 -8.09 15.97
N ALA A 259 -17.75 -7.75 15.12
CA ALA A 259 -18.51 -6.50 15.23
C ALA A 259 -19.19 -6.36 16.60
N SER A 260 -19.77 -7.46 17.10
CA SER A 260 -20.44 -7.50 18.40
C SER A 260 -19.48 -7.24 19.55
N VAL A 261 -18.26 -7.80 19.49
CA VAL A 261 -17.20 -7.57 20.49
C VAL A 261 -16.64 -6.15 20.41
N ALA A 262 -16.51 -5.60 19.19
CA ALA A 262 -15.95 -4.27 18.95
C ALA A 262 -16.91 -3.12 19.34
N GLY A 263 -18.22 -3.35 19.30
CA GLY A 263 -19.23 -2.31 19.53
C GLY A 263 -19.07 -1.14 18.55
N GLU A 264 -18.98 0.09 19.07
CA GLU A 264 -18.83 1.32 18.27
C GLU A 264 -17.51 1.41 17.47
N ARG A 265 -16.58 0.47 17.70
CA ARG A 265 -15.32 0.34 16.96
C ARG A 265 -15.35 -0.76 15.91
N ASN A 266 -16.52 -1.23 15.48
CA ASN A 266 -16.68 -2.24 14.43
C ASN A 266 -15.91 -1.92 13.13
N PHE A 267 -15.75 -0.65 12.74
CA PHE A 267 -14.96 -0.26 11.56
C PHE A 267 -13.44 -0.32 11.76
N ASP A 268 -12.99 -0.50 13.00
CA ASP A 268 -11.59 -0.69 13.34
C ASP A 268 -11.20 -2.18 13.33
N VAL A 269 -12.16 -3.08 13.06
CA VAL A 269 -11.95 -4.50 12.81
C VAL A 269 -11.79 -4.72 11.30
N TYR A 270 -10.63 -5.19 10.89
CA TYR A 270 -10.30 -5.50 9.50
C TYR A 270 -10.20 -7.01 9.30
N MET A 271 -11.20 -7.62 8.66
CA MET A 271 -11.19 -9.04 8.33
C MET A 271 -10.21 -9.30 7.18
N GLY A 272 -9.22 -10.17 7.40
CA GLY A 272 -8.19 -10.47 6.42
C GLY A 272 -8.68 -11.26 5.22
N ILE A 273 -8.17 -10.96 4.03
CA ILE A 273 -8.36 -11.74 2.80
C ILE A 273 -6.99 -11.93 2.15
N ASP A 274 -6.49 -13.15 2.12
CA ASP A 274 -5.25 -13.45 1.40
C ASP A 274 -5.54 -13.70 -0.09
N VAL A 275 -5.08 -12.78 -0.95
CA VAL A 275 -5.36 -12.84 -2.39
C VAL A 275 -4.69 -14.04 -3.06
N PHE A 276 -3.62 -14.62 -2.49
CA PHE A 276 -3.07 -15.87 -3.02
C PHE A 276 -3.99 -17.08 -2.77
N GLY A 277 -4.96 -16.96 -1.87
CA GLY A 277 -5.93 -18.00 -1.57
C GLY A 277 -5.48 -19.01 -0.51
N ARG A 278 -4.44 -18.71 0.30
CA ARG A 278 -3.91 -19.65 1.30
C ARG A 278 -4.83 -19.63 2.52
N ASN A 279 -5.71 -20.63 2.63
CA ASN A 279 -6.65 -20.80 3.75
C ASN A 279 -7.58 -19.59 4.01
N THR A 280 -7.77 -18.71 3.03
CA THR A 280 -8.67 -17.55 3.18
C THR A 280 -10.12 -17.95 2.93
N PHE A 281 -11.05 -17.31 3.64
CA PHE A 281 -12.47 -17.39 3.28
C PHE A 281 -12.70 -16.94 1.83
N GLY A 282 -13.56 -17.65 1.10
CA GLY A 282 -13.87 -17.36 -0.31
C GLY A 282 -12.79 -17.76 -1.32
N GLY A 283 -11.60 -18.19 -0.88
CA GLY A 283 -10.55 -18.74 -1.73
C GLY A 283 -9.62 -17.74 -2.44
N GLY A 284 -9.77 -16.43 -2.20
CA GLY A 284 -8.87 -15.40 -2.73
C GLY A 284 -8.90 -15.30 -4.26
N GLN A 285 -7.81 -14.83 -4.87
CA GLN A 285 -7.61 -14.76 -6.32
C GLN A 285 -8.76 -14.04 -7.03
N TRP A 286 -9.35 -14.65 -8.06
CA TRP A 286 -10.54 -14.13 -8.75
C TRP A 286 -11.84 -14.21 -7.93
N ASN A 287 -11.81 -14.85 -6.76
CA ASN A 287 -12.95 -14.97 -5.84
C ASN A 287 -12.82 -14.07 -4.59
N THR A 288 -11.86 -13.12 -4.56
CA THR A 288 -11.70 -12.16 -3.45
C THR A 288 -13.01 -11.43 -3.08
N ASN A 289 -13.88 -11.18 -4.07
CA ASN A 289 -15.18 -10.55 -3.86
C ASN A 289 -16.12 -11.35 -2.95
N VAL A 290 -16.00 -12.68 -2.89
CA VAL A 290 -16.84 -13.53 -2.03
C VAL A 290 -16.65 -13.18 -0.56
N ALA A 291 -15.40 -12.97 -0.15
CA ALA A 291 -15.08 -12.54 1.20
C ALA A 291 -15.56 -11.09 1.47
N LEU A 292 -15.33 -10.19 0.51
CA LEU A 292 -15.74 -8.79 0.63
C LEU A 292 -17.26 -8.63 0.82
N ASP A 293 -18.08 -9.43 0.13
CA ASP A 293 -19.53 -9.39 0.27
C ASP A 293 -20.01 -9.74 1.69
N VAL A 294 -19.38 -10.74 2.33
CA VAL A 294 -19.69 -11.13 3.71
C VAL A 294 -19.25 -10.05 4.71
N ILE A 295 -18.02 -9.58 4.59
CA ILE A 295 -17.45 -8.54 5.47
C ILE A 295 -18.29 -7.27 5.43
N LYS A 296 -18.68 -6.83 4.22
CA LYS A 296 -19.50 -5.63 4.01
C LYS A 296 -20.90 -5.80 4.61
N LYS A 297 -21.52 -6.96 4.44
CA LYS A 297 -22.84 -7.27 5.01
C LYS A 297 -22.85 -7.14 6.53
N ASP A 298 -21.78 -7.58 7.18
CA ASP A 298 -21.66 -7.54 8.64
C ASP A 298 -21.07 -6.23 9.18
N ASN A 299 -20.93 -5.23 8.30
CA ASN A 299 -20.60 -3.85 8.64
C ASN A 299 -19.27 -3.69 9.41
N VAL A 300 -18.27 -4.49 9.05
CA VAL A 300 -16.86 -4.36 9.50
C VAL A 300 -15.96 -4.00 8.33
N SER A 301 -14.68 -3.72 8.58
CA SER A 301 -13.71 -3.37 7.54
C SER A 301 -13.02 -4.62 6.95
N ALA A 302 -12.42 -4.47 5.77
CA ALA A 302 -11.67 -5.53 5.08
C ALA A 302 -10.18 -5.19 5.04
N ALA A 303 -9.32 -6.20 5.19
CA ALA A 303 -7.90 -6.12 4.89
C ALA A 303 -7.54 -7.08 3.75
N ILE A 304 -7.23 -6.54 2.57
CA ILE A 304 -6.74 -7.31 1.43
C ILE A 304 -5.23 -7.48 1.57
N PHE A 305 -4.77 -8.71 1.66
CA PHE A 305 -3.35 -9.07 1.76
C PHE A 305 -2.81 -9.61 0.42
N ALA A 306 -1.63 -9.13 0.04
CA ALA A 306 -0.88 -9.57 -1.13
C ALA A 306 -1.63 -9.44 -2.48
N PRO A 307 -2.25 -8.29 -2.82
CA PRO A 307 -2.83 -8.07 -4.15
C PRO A 307 -1.78 -8.05 -5.28
N GLY A 308 -0.49 -8.07 -4.93
CA GLY A 308 0.63 -8.36 -5.84
C GLY A 308 0.45 -9.66 -6.64
N TRP A 309 -0.38 -10.60 -6.16
CA TRP A 309 -0.75 -11.84 -6.83
C TRP A 309 -1.01 -11.70 -8.34
N VAL A 310 -1.74 -10.66 -8.78
CA VAL A 310 -2.05 -10.45 -10.20
C VAL A 310 -0.78 -10.33 -11.04
N TYR A 311 0.20 -9.59 -10.52
CA TYR A 311 1.49 -9.34 -11.14
C TYR A 311 2.41 -10.56 -11.01
N GLU A 312 2.58 -11.06 -9.79
CA GLU A 312 3.52 -12.15 -9.48
C GLU A 312 3.18 -13.46 -10.19
N THR A 313 1.88 -13.69 -10.44
CA THR A 313 1.42 -14.89 -11.15
C THR A 313 1.19 -14.66 -12.65
N ASN A 314 1.53 -13.47 -13.18
CA ASN A 314 1.40 -13.11 -14.60
C ASN A 314 0.00 -13.39 -15.15
N GLN A 315 -1.04 -12.92 -14.45
CA GLN A 315 -2.42 -13.17 -14.87
C GLN A 315 -2.69 -12.64 -16.30
N PRO A 316 -3.29 -13.45 -17.20
CA PRO A 316 -3.48 -13.09 -18.61
C PRO A 316 -4.65 -12.13 -18.83
N PRO A 317 -4.65 -11.33 -19.92
CA PRO A 317 -3.65 -11.33 -21.01
C PRO A 317 -2.39 -10.52 -20.71
N ASP A 318 -2.49 -9.54 -19.80
CA ASP A 318 -1.41 -8.66 -19.39
C ASP A 318 -1.74 -8.06 -18.02
N PHE A 319 -0.72 -7.50 -17.35
CA PHE A 319 -0.88 -6.93 -16.01
C PHE A 319 -1.94 -5.83 -15.94
N GLN A 320 -1.98 -4.91 -16.90
CA GLN A 320 -2.91 -3.78 -16.87
C GLN A 320 -4.36 -4.25 -17.00
N THR A 321 -4.63 -5.14 -17.94
CA THR A 321 -5.96 -5.71 -18.15
C THR A 321 -6.41 -6.54 -16.94
N SER A 322 -5.54 -7.42 -16.44
CA SER A 322 -5.84 -8.28 -15.30
C SER A 322 -6.02 -7.50 -14.01
N GLN A 323 -5.18 -6.49 -13.76
CA GLN A 323 -5.26 -5.61 -12.59
C GLN A 323 -6.57 -4.82 -12.60
N ASN A 324 -6.94 -4.21 -13.73
CA ASN A 324 -8.22 -3.51 -13.85
C ASN A 324 -9.40 -4.46 -13.60
N ARG A 325 -9.37 -5.67 -14.17
CA ARG A 325 -10.42 -6.67 -13.97
C ARG A 325 -10.54 -7.06 -12.50
N TRP A 326 -9.42 -7.34 -11.84
CA TRP A 326 -9.41 -7.79 -10.45
C TRP A 326 -9.91 -6.69 -9.51
N TRP A 327 -9.41 -5.46 -9.65
CA TRP A 327 -9.92 -4.32 -8.88
C TRP A 327 -11.37 -3.96 -9.22
N GLY A 328 -11.83 -4.25 -10.44
CA GLY A 328 -13.23 -4.14 -10.82
C GLY A 328 -14.15 -5.09 -10.03
N LEU A 329 -13.68 -6.30 -9.73
CA LEU A 329 -14.39 -7.23 -8.86
C LEU A 329 -14.47 -6.68 -7.43
N VAL A 330 -13.36 -6.13 -6.93
CA VAL A 330 -13.31 -5.47 -5.62
C VAL A 330 -14.28 -4.28 -5.59
N GLU A 331 -14.25 -3.41 -6.59
CA GLU A 331 -15.13 -2.24 -6.69
C GLU A 331 -16.61 -2.64 -6.70
N LYS A 332 -16.98 -3.63 -7.52
CA LYS A 332 -18.37 -4.10 -7.67
C LYS A 332 -18.93 -4.68 -6.36
N SER A 333 -18.11 -5.43 -5.61
CA SER A 333 -18.50 -6.02 -4.33
C SER A 333 -18.46 -4.99 -3.19
N TRP A 334 -17.31 -4.35 -3.00
CA TRP A 334 -17.09 -3.40 -1.91
C TRP A 334 -17.99 -2.17 -2.03
N GLY A 335 -18.13 -1.61 -3.24
CA GLY A 335 -19.07 -0.52 -3.53
C GLY A 335 -18.87 0.76 -2.71
N ILE A 336 -17.71 0.92 -2.08
CA ILE A 336 -17.31 2.09 -1.31
C ILE A 336 -16.07 2.66 -1.97
N SER A 337 -16.13 3.93 -2.37
CA SER A 337 -15.02 4.65 -3.00
C SER A 337 -14.76 6.00 -2.33
N GLN A 338 -13.52 6.45 -2.45
CA GLN A 338 -13.07 7.79 -2.12
C GLN A 338 -13.39 8.74 -3.26
N ASN A 339 -13.64 9.98 -2.88
CA ASN A 339 -13.80 11.07 -3.83
C ASN A 339 -12.48 11.84 -3.92
N TYR A 340 -11.96 12.03 -5.13
CA TYR A 340 -10.85 12.95 -5.37
C TYR A 340 -10.97 13.52 -6.79
N PRO A 341 -10.40 14.71 -7.05
CA PRO A 341 -9.69 15.60 -6.11
C PRO A 341 -10.61 16.30 -5.09
N GLN A 342 -10.04 16.69 -3.94
CA GLN A 342 -10.73 17.47 -2.89
C GLN A 342 -10.09 18.84 -2.64
N THR A 343 -8.92 19.12 -3.24
CA THR A 343 -8.20 20.39 -3.08
C THR A 343 -7.74 20.93 -4.43
N LEU A 344 -7.63 22.27 -4.51
CA LEU A 344 -7.01 22.98 -5.63
C LEU A 344 -5.56 23.38 -5.27
N PRO A 345 -4.64 23.49 -6.26
CA PRO A 345 -4.86 23.19 -7.68
C PRO A 345 -4.99 21.68 -7.94
N PHE A 346 -5.93 21.31 -8.82
CA PHE A 346 -6.05 19.94 -9.32
C PHE A 346 -5.25 19.81 -10.62
N TYR A 347 -4.41 18.76 -10.70
CA TYR A 347 -3.65 18.43 -11.89
C TYR A 347 -3.64 16.91 -12.11
N SER A 348 -3.88 16.50 -13.35
CA SER A 348 -3.62 15.14 -13.82
C SER A 348 -3.19 15.17 -15.28
N ASN A 349 -2.13 14.43 -15.58
CA ASN A 349 -1.72 14.04 -16.93
C ASN A 349 -1.95 12.54 -17.17
N PHE A 350 -2.66 11.86 -16.26
CA PHE A 350 -2.98 10.44 -16.31
C PHE A 350 -1.77 9.49 -16.25
N ASP A 351 -0.57 10.02 -15.99
CA ASP A 351 0.65 9.23 -15.85
C ASP A 351 0.53 8.28 -14.65
N ARG A 352 0.88 7.00 -14.86
CA ARG A 352 0.86 5.95 -13.82
C ARG A 352 2.17 5.78 -13.07
N GLY A 353 3.17 6.60 -13.37
CA GLY A 353 4.51 6.51 -12.81
C GLY A 353 5.37 5.47 -13.51
N HIS A 354 5.08 5.16 -14.77
CA HIS A 354 5.92 4.32 -15.63
C HIS A 354 5.59 4.59 -17.10
N GLY A 355 6.50 4.24 -18.00
CA GLY A 355 6.29 4.40 -19.43
C GLY A 355 7.50 4.00 -20.27
N TYR A 356 7.36 4.19 -21.58
CA TYR A 356 8.41 3.90 -22.57
C TYR A 356 9.12 5.16 -23.08
N HIS A 357 8.60 6.32 -22.72
CA HIS A 357 9.05 7.64 -23.14
C HIS A 357 8.55 8.69 -22.13
N ILE A 358 9.07 9.91 -22.22
CA ILE A 358 8.57 11.07 -21.46
C ILE A 358 8.41 12.24 -22.42
N PHE A 359 7.26 12.91 -22.35
CA PHE A 359 6.97 14.14 -23.07
C PHE A 359 6.87 15.33 -22.12
N VAL A 360 7.18 16.52 -22.62
CA VAL A 360 6.94 17.83 -22.00
C VAL A 360 6.38 18.76 -23.07
N ASP A 361 5.20 19.33 -22.84
CA ASP A 361 4.48 20.18 -23.79
C ASP A 361 4.37 19.58 -25.20
N GLY A 362 4.09 18.27 -25.28
CA GLY A 362 3.98 17.51 -26.53
C GLY A 362 5.31 17.20 -27.22
N VAL A 363 6.44 17.58 -26.63
CA VAL A 363 7.78 17.25 -27.15
C VAL A 363 8.37 16.08 -26.38
N LYS A 364 8.78 15.03 -27.09
CA LYS A 364 9.47 13.89 -26.49
C LYS A 364 10.85 14.30 -25.98
N ILE A 365 11.09 14.19 -24.68
CA ILE A 365 12.36 14.51 -24.03
C ILE A 365 13.15 13.28 -23.59
N LEU A 366 12.49 12.12 -23.45
CA LEU A 366 13.12 10.84 -23.18
C LEU A 366 12.50 9.77 -24.09
N ASP A 367 13.35 8.96 -24.72
CA ASP A 367 12.95 7.82 -25.55
C ASP A 367 13.56 6.53 -24.96
N ALA A 368 13.21 6.25 -23.71
CA ALA A 368 13.70 5.10 -22.96
C ALA A 368 12.66 4.65 -21.93
N PRO A 369 12.58 3.33 -21.62
CA PRO A 369 11.74 2.82 -20.56
C PRO A 369 12.10 3.37 -19.18
N TRP A 370 11.08 3.62 -18.37
CA TRP A 370 11.26 4.18 -17.03
C TRP A 370 10.11 3.80 -16.08
N ASN A 371 10.38 3.84 -14.79
CA ASN A 371 9.38 3.82 -13.73
C ASN A 371 9.78 4.75 -12.59
N ASN A 372 8.81 5.48 -12.04
CA ASN A 372 8.90 6.18 -10.77
C ASN A 372 7.47 6.42 -10.27
N ILE A 373 7.03 5.59 -9.31
CA ILE A 373 5.65 5.64 -8.81
C ILE A 373 5.33 7.01 -8.19
N SER A 374 6.31 7.77 -7.67
CA SER A 374 6.10 9.13 -7.15
C SER A 374 5.52 10.10 -8.20
N LEU A 375 5.82 9.85 -9.48
CA LEU A 375 5.35 10.65 -10.61
C LEU A 375 3.92 10.31 -11.04
N GLN A 376 3.31 9.27 -10.46
CA GLN A 376 1.92 8.95 -10.72
C GLN A 376 1.03 10.16 -10.39
N SER A 377 0.28 10.64 -11.38
CA SER A 377 -0.69 11.72 -11.18
C SER A 377 -1.99 11.18 -10.60
N LEU A 378 -2.95 12.05 -10.28
CA LEU A 378 -4.28 11.61 -9.86
C LEU A 378 -4.93 10.75 -10.97
N GLN A 379 -5.31 9.53 -10.62
CA GLN A 379 -5.77 8.52 -11.58
C GLN A 379 -7.25 8.66 -11.92
N PRO A 380 -7.67 8.43 -13.17
CA PRO A 380 -9.08 8.51 -13.53
C PRO A 380 -9.87 7.30 -13.01
N PHE A 381 -11.15 7.50 -12.69
CA PHE A 381 -12.11 6.42 -12.45
C PHE A 381 -12.52 5.81 -13.79
N LEU A 382 -11.86 4.73 -14.18
CA LEU A 382 -12.20 4.00 -15.39
C LEU A 382 -12.93 2.72 -15.01
N ALA A 383 -14.14 2.55 -15.53
CA ALA A 383 -14.92 1.35 -15.29
C ALA A 383 -14.17 0.11 -15.79
N SER A 384 -13.96 -0.85 -14.89
CA SER A 384 -13.44 -2.17 -15.23
C SER A 384 -14.49 -2.94 -16.02
N GLY A 385 -14.19 -3.24 -17.28
CA GLY A 385 -15.12 -3.73 -18.30
C GLY A 385 -16.19 -4.74 -17.85
N GLU A 386 -17.45 -4.37 -18.05
CA GLU A 386 -18.48 -5.18 -18.68
C GLU A 386 -19.22 -4.25 -19.67
N HIS A 387 -19.20 -4.62 -20.95
CA HIS A 387 -19.95 -4.02 -22.07
C HIS A 387 -20.45 -2.58 -21.86
N THR A 388 -19.59 -1.59 -22.05
CA THR A 388 -20.12 -0.30 -22.49
C THR A 388 -20.77 -0.55 -23.85
N THR A 389 -22.07 -0.29 -23.97
CA THR A 389 -22.76 -0.25 -25.26
C THR A 389 -22.17 0.79 -26.22
N SER A 390 -21.23 1.61 -25.72
CA SER A 390 -20.39 2.54 -26.47
C SER A 390 -19.36 1.79 -27.32
N ASN A 391 -19.31 2.14 -28.60
CA ASN A 391 -18.27 1.74 -29.54
C ASN A 391 -16.89 2.37 -29.21
N ILE A 392 -16.79 3.22 -28.18
CA ILE A 392 -15.57 3.89 -27.73
C ILE A 392 -15.14 3.39 -26.35
N GLN A 393 -13.89 2.95 -26.26
CA GLN A 393 -13.21 2.54 -25.04
C GLN A 393 -12.31 3.65 -24.50
N ALA A 394 -12.38 3.90 -23.19
CA ALA A 394 -11.47 4.80 -22.48
C ALA A 394 -10.43 4.00 -21.69
N PHE A 395 -9.14 4.29 -21.89
CA PHE A 395 -8.04 3.63 -21.19
C PHE A 395 -6.81 4.54 -21.10
N VAL A 396 -5.90 4.27 -20.16
CA VAL A 396 -4.62 4.96 -20.09
C VAL A 396 -3.64 4.29 -21.05
N ASP A 397 -3.10 5.05 -22.01
CA ASP A 397 -2.13 4.60 -23.02
C ASP A 397 -0.72 5.09 -22.67
N PHE A 398 0.26 4.18 -22.66
CA PHE A 398 1.69 4.45 -22.42
C PHE A 398 2.56 4.29 -23.67
N LYS A 399 1.96 3.84 -24.78
CA LYS A 399 2.66 3.57 -26.04
C LYS A 399 2.51 4.74 -27.00
N GLY A 400 1.34 5.37 -27.02
CA GLY A 400 1.08 6.58 -27.81
C GLY A 400 1.85 7.81 -27.31
N GLU A 401 1.88 8.86 -28.13
CA GLU A 401 2.44 10.16 -27.74
C GLU A 401 1.60 10.79 -26.61
N SER A 402 2.24 11.45 -25.65
CA SER A 402 1.58 12.14 -24.54
C SER A 402 1.89 13.64 -24.60
N TYR A 403 1.07 14.46 -23.93
CA TYR A 403 1.38 15.88 -23.80
C TYR A 403 2.42 16.13 -22.70
N SER A 404 2.32 15.40 -21.58
CA SER A 404 3.25 15.50 -20.45
C SER A 404 3.34 14.16 -19.73
N GLY A 405 4.55 13.73 -19.37
CA GLY A 405 4.78 12.43 -18.73
C GLY A 405 4.84 11.27 -19.74
N GLY A 406 4.65 10.04 -19.26
CA GLY A 406 4.75 8.81 -20.07
C GLY A 406 3.41 8.16 -20.44
N GLY A 407 2.28 8.79 -20.08
CA GLY A 407 0.96 8.28 -20.41
C GLY A 407 -0.07 9.38 -20.69
N ASN A 408 -1.20 8.97 -21.27
CA ASN A 408 -2.36 9.83 -21.48
C ASN A 408 -3.66 9.03 -21.29
N ILE A 409 -4.79 9.73 -21.10
CA ILE A 409 -6.10 9.10 -21.28
C ILE A 409 -6.44 9.06 -22.78
N THR A 410 -6.71 7.88 -23.31
CA THR A 410 -7.10 7.67 -24.70
C THR A 410 -8.54 7.20 -24.78
N PHE A 411 -9.30 7.81 -25.69
CA PHE A 411 -10.63 7.38 -26.12
C PHE A 411 -10.50 6.84 -27.54
N ARG A 412 -10.73 5.54 -27.74
CA ARG A 412 -10.56 4.89 -29.05
C ARG A 412 -11.81 4.09 -29.42
N GLY A 413 -12.28 4.27 -30.64
CA GLY A 413 -13.43 3.55 -31.16
C GLY A 413 -14.15 4.32 -32.26
N THR A 414 -15.39 3.93 -32.55
CA THR A 414 -16.23 4.58 -33.56
C THR A 414 -17.26 5.48 -32.90
N LEU A 415 -17.40 6.72 -33.39
CA LEU A 415 -18.45 7.64 -32.97
C LEU A 415 -19.46 7.78 -34.09
N ASP A 416 -20.71 7.38 -33.85
CA ASP A 416 -21.79 7.59 -34.81
C ASP A 416 -22.19 9.08 -34.85
N ASP A 417 -22.64 9.53 -36.03
CA ASP A 417 -23.09 10.91 -36.23
C ASP A 417 -24.10 11.34 -35.16
N ASN A 418 -23.86 12.51 -34.56
CA ASN A 418 -24.71 13.12 -33.52
C ASN A 418 -24.90 12.31 -32.22
N THR A 419 -24.04 11.33 -31.93
CA THR A 419 -24.12 10.59 -30.65
C THR A 419 -23.15 11.18 -29.62
N PRO A 420 -23.63 11.84 -28.55
CA PRO A 420 -22.73 12.36 -27.51
C PRO A 420 -22.19 11.23 -26.62
N LEU A 421 -20.87 11.10 -26.52
CA LEU A 421 -20.21 10.26 -25.52
C LEU A 421 -19.90 11.06 -24.25
N LYS A 422 -20.18 10.48 -23.09
CA LYS A 422 -19.77 11.03 -21.78
C LYS A 422 -19.12 9.93 -20.95
N THR A 423 -17.96 10.25 -20.37
CA THR A 423 -17.24 9.37 -19.45
C THR A 423 -16.84 10.17 -18.22
N LYS A 424 -17.22 9.69 -17.03
CA LYS A 424 -16.80 10.27 -15.75
C LYS A 424 -15.35 9.88 -15.51
N LEU A 425 -14.45 10.85 -15.39
CA LEU A 425 -13.03 10.61 -15.10
C LEU A 425 -12.67 10.87 -13.64
N PHE A 426 -13.37 11.78 -12.96
CA PHE A 426 -13.10 12.16 -11.58
C PHE A 426 -14.41 12.38 -10.82
N GLU A 427 -14.40 12.11 -9.52
CA GLU A 427 -15.47 12.45 -8.59
C GLU A 427 -14.97 13.52 -7.61
N ALA A 428 -14.94 14.75 -8.13
CA ALA A 428 -14.34 15.88 -7.45
C ALA A 428 -15.28 16.48 -6.38
N LYS A 429 -14.71 16.87 -5.23
CA LYS A 429 -15.35 17.72 -4.22
C LYS A 429 -14.55 19.00 -4.06
N LEU A 430 -14.62 19.86 -5.06
CA LEU A 430 -13.84 21.09 -5.13
C LEU A 430 -14.71 22.32 -4.90
N LEU A 431 -14.20 23.28 -4.13
CA LEU A 431 -14.73 24.63 -4.09
C LEU A 431 -14.18 25.38 -5.29
N PHE A 432 -15.05 25.71 -6.25
CA PHE A 432 -14.67 26.49 -7.43
C PHE A 432 -14.54 27.98 -7.06
N GLY A 433 -13.43 28.57 -7.47
CA GLY A 433 -13.21 30.02 -7.50
C GLY A 433 -13.03 30.50 -8.94
N GLU A 434 -12.35 31.62 -9.15
CA GLU A 434 -12.06 32.18 -10.48
C GLU A 434 -10.91 31.47 -11.23
N SER A 435 -10.45 30.31 -10.72
CA SER A 435 -9.35 29.57 -11.32
C SER A 435 -9.73 29.02 -12.71
N PRO A 436 -8.87 29.16 -13.73
CA PRO A 436 -9.14 28.62 -15.06
C PRO A 436 -9.10 27.09 -15.07
N LEU A 437 -9.93 26.49 -15.94
CA LEU A 437 -9.83 25.08 -16.30
C LEU A 437 -9.06 24.96 -17.62
N ASN A 438 -7.90 24.31 -17.57
CA ASN A 438 -7.08 24.05 -18.75
C ASN A 438 -7.17 22.56 -19.11
N ILE A 439 -7.52 22.27 -20.36
CA ILE A 439 -7.58 20.91 -20.91
C ILE A 439 -6.83 20.90 -22.23
N THR A 440 -5.86 20.00 -22.35
CA THR A 440 -5.10 19.78 -23.58
C THR A 440 -5.44 18.40 -24.13
N TYR A 441 -5.78 18.33 -25.41
CA TYR A 441 -6.13 17.08 -26.08
C TYR A 441 -5.78 17.14 -27.57
N SER A 442 -5.68 15.97 -28.20
CA SER A 442 -5.54 15.80 -29.64
C SER A 442 -6.61 14.82 -30.14
N VAL A 443 -7.00 14.95 -31.41
CA VAL A 443 -7.94 14.04 -32.06
C VAL A 443 -7.32 13.56 -33.36
N SER A 444 -7.32 12.25 -33.56
CA SER A 444 -6.85 11.61 -34.79
C SER A 444 -7.98 10.76 -35.37
N TYR A 445 -8.22 10.90 -36.68
CA TYR A 445 -9.18 10.09 -37.42
C TYR A 445 -8.41 9.05 -38.22
N TYR A 446 -8.86 7.79 -38.17
CA TYR A 446 -8.38 6.74 -39.06
C TYR A 446 -9.37 6.64 -40.21
N ASP A 447 -8.91 6.86 -41.44
CA ASP A 447 -9.70 6.57 -42.64
C ASP A 447 -9.78 5.03 -42.78
N PRO A 448 -10.98 4.45 -43.02
CA PRO A 448 -11.19 3.00 -43.01
C PRO A 448 -10.43 2.22 -44.11
#